data_AF-A0A4R4QFB2-F1
#
_entry.id   AF-A0A4R4QFB2-F1
#
_cell.length_a   1.000
_cell.length_b   1.000
_cell.length_c   1.000
_cell.angle_alpha   90.00
_cell.angle_beta   90.00
_cell.angle_gamma   90.00
#
_symmetry.space_group_name_H-M   'P 1'
#
loop_
_entity.id
_entity.type
_entity.pdbx_description
1 polymer ?
#
loop_
_entity_poly.entity_id
_entity_poly.type
_entity_poly.pdbx_seq_one_letter_code
_entity_poly.pdbx_strand_id
1 'polypeptide(L)' 'MDKHRDALTRKGRAYVRAKERADKLVAGPRDELVQAAREAYADGMKKADILRAMGHAWSTTWLDTVLKDVQRKPKPDAD' A
#
# COMPACT_ATOMS: atom_id res chain seq x y z
N MET A 1 -39.67 -9.10 10.96
CA MET A 1 -38.29 -8.66 10.63
C MET A 1 -37.41 -9.03 11.81
N ASP A 2 -36.33 -9.76 11.55
CA ASP A 2 -35.44 -10.29 12.59
C ASP A 2 -34.57 -9.15 13.16
N LYS A 3 -34.76 -8.83 14.45
CA LYS A 3 -34.09 -7.70 15.13
C LYS A 3 -32.55 -7.81 15.06
N HIS A 4 -32.00 -9.02 14.98
CA HIS A 4 -30.57 -9.23 14.86
C HIS A 4 -30.07 -8.91 13.44
N ARG A 5 -30.83 -9.30 12.41
CA ARG A 5 -30.53 -8.96 11.02
C ARG A 5 -30.50 -7.44 10.77
N ASP A 6 -31.46 -6.71 11.33
CA ASP A 6 -31.51 -5.26 11.21
C ASP A 6 -30.33 -4.58 11.94
N ALA A 7 -29.98 -5.08 13.12
CA ALA A 7 -28.82 -4.60 13.87
C ALA A 7 -27.49 -4.85 13.14
N LEU A 8 -27.30 -6.04 12.57
CA LEU A 8 -26.13 -6.39 11.77
C LEU A 8 -26.03 -5.53 10.52
N THR A 9 -27.13 -5.33 9.81
CA THR A 9 -27.17 -4.50 8.59
C THR A 9 -26.77 -3.06 8.92
N ARG A 10 -27.30 -2.50 10.02
CA ARG A 10 -26.96 -1.13 10.45
C ARG A 10 -25.49 -0.99 10.84
N LYS A 11 -24.96 -1.92 11.63
CA LYS A 11 -23.55 -1.92 12.05
C LYS A 11 -22.61 -2.14 10.86
N GLY A 12 -22.95 -3.05 9.94
CA GLY A 12 -22.20 -3.29 8.71
C GLY A 12 -22.10 -2.02 7.85
N ARG A 13 -23.22 -1.31 7.63
CA ARG A 13 -23.21 -0.03 6.90
C ARG A 13 -22.38 1.05 7.60
N ALA A 14 -22.42 1.11 8.94
CA ALA A 14 -21.59 2.03 9.70
C ALA A 14 -20.10 1.73 9.51
N TYR A 15 -19.72 0.45 9.56
CA TYR A 15 -18.36 -0.01 9.32
C TYR A 15 -17.88 0.31 7.90
N VAL A 16 -18.69 0.02 6.87
CA VAL A 16 -18.33 0.35 5.46
C VAL A 16 -18.04 1.84 5.31
N ARG A 17 -18.91 2.71 5.85
CA ARG A 17 -18.68 4.17 5.79
C ARG A 17 -17.43 4.60 6.55
N ALA A 18 -17.11 3.97 7.68
CA ALA A 18 -15.90 4.26 8.43
C ALA A 18 -14.65 3.83 7.64
N LYS A 19 -14.71 2.65 7.01
CA LYS A 19 -13.66 2.14 6.13
C LYS A 19 -13.43 3.06 4.94
N GLU A 20 -14.48 3.48 4.23
CA GLU A 20 -14.36 4.41 3.10
C GLU A 20 -13.71 5.75 3.48
N ARG A 21 -14.00 6.26 4.69
CA ARG A 21 -13.35 7.46 5.21
C ARG A 21 -11.88 7.22 5.51
N ALA A 22 -11.56 6.11 6.17
CA ALA A 22 -10.19 5.73 6.45
C ALA A 22 -9.39 5.56 5.15
N ASP A 23 -9.95 4.87 4.15
CA ASP A 23 -9.36 4.68 2.84
C ASP A 23 -9.05 6.02 2.15
N LYS A 24 -9.97 7.00 2.23
CA LYS A 24 -9.72 8.35 1.71
C LYS A 24 -8.64 9.11 2.47
N LEU A 25 -8.59 8.99 3.79
CA LEU A 25 -7.58 9.65 4.62
C LEU A 25 -6.18 9.13 4.34
N VAL A 26 -6.03 7.83 4.08
CA VAL A 26 -4.73 7.21 3.84
C VAL A 26 -4.33 7.18 2.36
N ALA A 27 -5.23 7.54 1.43
CA ALA A 27 -4.95 7.48 -0.01
C ALA A 27 -3.70 8.28 -0.41
N GLY A 28 -3.60 9.55 0.01
CA GLY A 28 -2.44 10.40 -0.27
C GLY A 28 -1.13 9.82 0.27
N PRO A 29 -1.00 9.60 1.59
CA PRO A 29 0.20 9.00 2.17
C PRO A 29 0.54 7.62 1.58
N ARG A 30 -0.46 6.84 1.18
CA ARG A 30 -0.28 5.57 0.49
C ARG A 30 0.34 5.80 -0.89
N ASP A 31 -0.18 6.71 -1.70
CA ASP A 31 0.32 6.97 -3.05
C ASP A 31 1.74 7.56 -3.02
N GLU A 32 2.04 8.43 -2.04
CA GLU A 32 3.39 8.94 -1.79
C GLU A 32 4.37 7.79 -1.46
N LEU A 33 3.97 6.87 -0.59
CA LEU A 33 4.79 5.73 -0.21
C LEU A 33 4.95 4.73 -1.37
N VAL A 34 3.92 4.53 -2.19
CA VAL A 34 3.98 3.75 -3.45
C VAL A 34 5.06 4.35 -4.35
N GLN A 35 5.02 5.66 -4.59
CA GLN A 35 5.94 6.34 -5.48
C GLN A 35 7.38 6.24 -4.95
N ALA A 36 7.62 6.53 -3.68
CA ALA A 36 8.93 6.42 -3.05
C ALA A 36 9.51 4.99 -3.14
N ALA A 37 8.67 3.96 -2.94
CA ALA A 37 9.10 2.57 -3.09
C ALA A 37 9.50 2.23 -4.53
N ARG A 38 8.77 2.75 -5.52
CA ARG A 38 9.08 2.57 -6.95
C ARG A 38 10.39 3.26 -7.33
N GLU A 39 10.59 4.50 -6.89
CA GLU A 39 11.83 5.25 -7.13
C GLU A 39 13.04 4.54 -6.50
N ALA A 40 12.93 4.14 -5.23
CA ALA A 40 14.00 3.39 -4.55
C ALA A 40 14.32 2.07 -5.26
N TYR A 41 13.31 1.34 -5.72
CA TYR A 41 13.52 0.09 -6.46
C TYR A 41 14.15 0.35 -7.84
N ALA A 42 13.72 1.40 -8.53
CA ALA A 42 14.28 1.82 -9.81
C ALA A 42 15.76 2.21 -9.67
N ASP A 43 16.13 2.86 -8.56
CA ASP A 43 17.52 3.21 -8.23
C ASP A 43 18.37 2.02 -7.75
N GLY A 44 17.78 0.81 -7.70
CA GLY A 44 18.50 -0.43 -7.43
C GLY A 44 18.42 -0.93 -5.98
N MET A 45 17.63 -0.29 -5.11
CA MET A 45 17.41 -0.78 -3.75
C MET A 45 16.73 -2.16 -3.75
N LYS A 46 17.16 -3.06 -2.87
CA LYS A 46 16.55 -4.39 -2.74
C LYS A 46 15.18 -4.28 -2.06
N LYS A 47 14.22 -5.12 -2.47
CA LYS A 47 12.87 -5.16 -1.90
C LYS A 47 12.86 -5.31 -0.38
N ALA A 48 13.75 -6.15 0.18
CA ALA A 48 13.87 -6.35 1.62
C ALA A 48 14.30 -5.07 2.37
N ASP A 49 15.18 -4.27 1.76
CA ASP A 49 15.64 -3.02 2.36
C ASP A 49 14.55 -1.93 2.25
N ILE A 50 13.80 -1.89 1.14
CA ILE A 50 12.61 -1.05 1.01
C ILE A 50 11.58 -1.39 2.08
N LEU A 51 11.25 -2.68 2.29
CA LEU A 51 10.31 -3.13 3.34
C LEU A 51 10.77 -2.73 4.75
N ARG A 52 12.08 -2.83 5.01
CA ARG A 52 12.65 -2.42 6.29
C ARG A 52 12.55 -0.90 6.47
N ALA A 53 12.85 -0.12 5.43
CA ALA A 53 12.82 1.34 5.47
C ALA A 53 11.40 1.90 5.71
N MET A 54 10.38 1.26 5.13
CA MET A 54 8.97 1.61 5.38
C MET A 54 8.41 1.01 6.69
N GLY A 55 9.25 0.43 7.55
CA GLY A 55 8.85 -0.11 8.84
C GLY A 55 7.85 -1.27 8.75
N HIS A 56 7.89 -2.07 7.69
CA HIS A 56 6.91 -3.12 7.41
C HIS A 56 5.44 -2.62 7.36
N ALA A 57 5.22 -1.36 6.95
CA ALA A 57 3.88 -0.81 6.82
C ALA A 57 2.97 -1.64 5.88
N TRP A 58 3.54 -2.42 4.94
CA TRP A 58 2.82 -3.37 4.09
C TRP A 58 3.51 -4.73 4.00
N SER A 59 2.75 -5.70 3.48
CA SER A 59 3.23 -7.04 3.20
C SER A 59 4.15 -7.09 1.97
N THR A 60 5.00 -8.11 1.93
CA THR A 60 5.84 -8.46 0.78
C THR A 60 5.01 -8.58 -0.51
N THR A 61 3.85 -9.24 -0.45
CA THR A 61 2.95 -9.43 -1.60
C THR A 61 2.46 -8.12 -2.19
N TRP A 62 2.16 -7.14 -1.34
CA TRP A 62 1.75 -5.82 -1.79
C TRP A 62 2.92 -5.12 -2.50
N LEU A 63 4.13 -5.19 -1.93
CA LEU A 63 5.31 -4.57 -2.53
C LEU A 63 5.63 -5.21 -3.89
N ASP A 64 5.54 -6.53 -4.00
CA ASP A 64 5.70 -7.23 -5.28
C ASP A 64 4.70 -6.76 -6.33
N THR A 65 3.45 -6.50 -5.93
CA THR A 65 2.40 -6.00 -6.83
C THR A 65 2.74 -4.59 -7.33
N VAL A 66 3.21 -3.72 -6.45
CA VAL A 66 3.52 -2.32 -6.80
C VAL A 66 4.77 -2.17 -7.66
N LEU A 67 5.75 -3.05 -7.44
CA LEU A 67 7.04 -3.03 -8.15
C LEU A 67 7.04 -3.85 -9.44
N LYS A 68 5.97 -4.58 -9.75
CA LYS A 68 5.91 -5.55 -10.86
C LYS A 68 6.38 -4.98 -12.20
N ASP A 69 5.99 -3.74 -12.51
CA ASP A 69 6.25 -3.09 -13.80
C ASP A 69 7.37 -2.02 -13.73
N VAL A 70 8.09 -1.93 -12.60
CA VAL A 70 9.16 -0.94 -12.43
C VAL A 70 10.45 -1.47 -13.06
N GLN A 71 10.90 -0.80 -14.12
CA GLN A 71 12.23 -1.04 -14.67
C GLN A 71 13.30 -0.42 -13.78
N ARG A 72 14.35 -1.18 -13.49
CA ARG A 72 15.51 -0.66 -12.78
C ARG A 72 16.34 0.19 -13.72
N LYS A 73 16.83 1.33 -13.24
CA LYS A 73 17.78 2.15 -13.97
C LYS A 73 19.03 1.32 -14.25
N PRO A 74 19.60 1.40 -15.47
CA PRO A 74 20.90 0.81 -15.74
C PRO A 74 21.89 1.43 -14.76
N LYS A 75 22.73 0.58 -14.17
CA LYS A 75 23.81 1.04 -13.30
C LYS A 75 24.69 1.95 -14.16
N PRO A 76 24.99 3.20 -13.76
CA PRO A 76 25.92 4.01 -14.52
C PRO A 76 27.24 3.22 -14.60
N ASP A 77 27.71 3.02 -15.83
CA ASP A 77 29.01 2.42 -16.08
C ASP A 77 30.04 3.16 -15.21
N ALA A 78 30.75 2.39 -14.39
CA ALA A 78 31.84 2.91 -13.60
C ALA A 78 32.98 3.20 -14.57
N ASP A 79 33.13 4.47 -14.93
CA ASP A 79 34.34 5.03 -15.56
C ASP A 79 35.46 5.15 -14.49
#